data_AF-A0A2S7XCA2-F1
#
_entry.id   AF-A0A2S7XCA2-F1
#
_cell.length_a   1.000
_cell.length_b   1.000
_cell.length_c   1.000
_cell.angle_alpha   90.00
_cell.angle_beta   90.00
_cell.angle_gamma   90.00
#
_symmetry.space_group_name_H-M   'P 1'
#
loop_
_entity.id
_entity.type
_entity.pdbx_description
1 polymer ?
#
loop_
_entity_poly.entity_id
_entity_poly.type
_entity_poly.pdbx_seq_one_letter_code
_entity_poly.pdbx_strand_id
1 'polypeptide(L)'
;MKTSNSTKKLKCSFYFLPAGNGDCVLIQYQDDDSAYRNILIDGGNRNQLEFQQQKRKILEILDEGRKGRLDLVIVTHSDDDHIKGILKLVMDKQLEGYVDKFWFNSEKTISELLFSPFQHTQPYLVDEQASGAERSSRNQDHDLYHELDKNNKWDHEVISFPKEEVIGNLKLTVLSPTIEKLQKLDEHWPQMPLNAKNVSRSAKCVSDHNQSLNQLMKGLDSFEEDVSPVNGASIALMLEWCSRRYLLLSDSHPSVIVDSLADFIPENKEALDFDLVKVSHHG
;
A
#
# COMPACT_ATOMS: atom_id res chain seq x y z
N MET A 1 -0.27 -23.85 -44.39
CA MET A 1 -0.68 -22.93 -43.31
C MET A 1 0.44 -22.86 -42.29
N LYS A 2 1.22 -21.77 -42.26
CA LYS A 2 2.11 -21.46 -41.14
C LYS A 2 1.27 -20.66 -40.14
N THR A 3 0.87 -21.28 -39.04
CA THR A 3 0.32 -20.58 -37.89
C THR A 3 1.47 -19.81 -37.24
N SER A 4 1.64 -18.54 -37.61
CA SER A 4 2.47 -17.63 -36.84
C SER A 4 1.70 -17.32 -35.54
N ASN A 5 1.86 -18.17 -34.53
CA ASN A 5 1.57 -17.78 -33.16
C ASN A 5 2.64 -16.75 -32.76
N SER A 6 2.44 -15.49 -33.14
CA SER A 6 3.12 -14.41 -32.45
C SER A 6 2.55 -14.40 -31.04
N THR A 7 3.27 -14.99 -30.08
CA THR A 7 2.96 -14.80 -28.65
C THR A 7 2.94 -13.30 -28.41
N LYS A 8 1.75 -12.76 -28.19
CA LYS A 8 1.54 -11.33 -27.95
C LYS A 8 2.33 -10.99 -26.69
N LYS A 9 3.37 -10.16 -26.82
CA LYS A 9 4.21 -9.79 -25.68
C LYS A 9 3.42 -8.84 -24.80
N LEU A 10 2.83 -9.37 -23.72
CA LEU A 10 2.14 -8.59 -22.72
C LEU A 10 3.10 -7.59 -22.06
N LYS A 11 2.56 -6.49 -21.54
CA LYS A 11 3.33 -5.42 -20.88
C LYS A 11 2.97 -5.33 -19.41
N CYS A 12 3.96 -5.03 -18.58
CA CYS A 12 3.83 -4.67 -17.18
C CYS A 12 4.80 -3.52 -16.89
N SER A 13 4.30 -2.47 -16.25
CA SER A 13 5.01 -1.24 -15.92
C SER A 13 4.78 -0.88 -14.45
N PHE A 14 5.85 -0.45 -13.78
CA PHE A 14 5.81 0.09 -12.43
C PHE A 14 6.08 1.59 -12.50
N TYR A 15 5.16 2.40 -11.98
CA TYR A 15 5.28 3.85 -11.89
C TYR A 15 5.44 4.25 -10.43
N PHE A 16 6.66 4.63 -10.05
CA PHE A 16 6.95 5.22 -8.75
C PHE A 16 6.59 6.71 -8.81
N LEU A 17 5.40 7.05 -8.32
CA LEU A 17 4.84 8.40 -8.42
C LEU A 17 5.42 9.30 -7.33
N PRO A 18 5.60 10.61 -7.57
CA PRO A 18 6.27 11.50 -6.61
C PRO A 18 5.51 11.54 -5.29
N ALA A 19 5.92 10.85 -4.22
CA ALA A 19 5.12 10.64 -3.00
C ALA A 19 5.08 11.83 -2.01
N GLY A 20 6.04 12.75 -2.13
CA GLY A 20 6.33 13.70 -1.06
C GLY A 20 7.14 12.97 0.00
N ASN A 21 6.47 12.40 1.00
CA ASN A 21 7.02 11.39 1.91
C ASN A 21 6.32 10.05 1.70
N GLY A 22 6.93 8.96 2.18
CA GLY A 22 6.43 7.59 2.03
C GLY A 22 6.40 7.11 0.58
N ASP A 23 5.47 6.20 0.27
CA ASP A 23 5.39 5.55 -1.03
C ASP A 23 4.13 5.89 -1.83
N CYS A 24 4.27 5.82 -3.15
CA CYS A 24 3.12 5.71 -4.04
C CYS A 24 3.53 5.01 -5.35
N VAL A 25 3.01 3.81 -5.56
CA VAL A 25 3.36 2.96 -6.70
C VAL A 25 2.11 2.57 -7.46
N LEU A 26 2.08 2.87 -8.76
CA LEU A 26 1.04 2.38 -9.67
C LEU A 26 1.62 1.27 -10.54
N ILE A 27 1.02 0.09 -10.49
CA ILE A 27 1.38 -1.07 -11.30
C ILE A 27 0.33 -1.20 -12.39
N GLN A 28 0.74 -1.11 -13.65
CA GLN A 28 -0.12 -1.33 -14.80
C GLN A 28 0.36 -2.56 -15.56
N TYR A 29 -0.51 -3.52 -15.81
CA TYR A 29 -0.18 -4.74 -16.53
C TYR A 29 -1.30 -5.17 -17.46
N GLN A 30 -0.95 -6.04 -18.41
CA GLN A 30 -1.90 -6.61 -19.36
C GLN A 30 -2.27 -8.03 -18.95
N ASP A 31 -3.56 -8.32 -18.91
CA ASP A 31 -4.07 -9.69 -18.74
C ASP A 31 -3.96 -10.51 -20.05
N ASP A 32 -4.46 -11.74 -20.03
CA ASP A 32 -4.35 -12.66 -21.17
C ASP A 32 -5.07 -12.13 -22.42
N ASP A 33 -6.12 -11.34 -22.25
CA ASP A 33 -6.85 -10.65 -23.34
C ASP A 33 -6.16 -9.34 -23.77
N SER A 34 -5.05 -9.01 -23.13
CA SER A 34 -4.31 -7.75 -23.26
C SER A 34 -5.06 -6.51 -22.79
N ALA A 35 -6.10 -6.69 -21.98
CA ALA A 35 -6.75 -5.60 -21.28
C ALA A 35 -5.84 -5.12 -20.15
N TYR A 36 -5.80 -3.80 -19.94
CA TYR A 36 -5.00 -3.23 -18.87
C TYR A 36 -5.71 -3.33 -17.53
N ARG A 37 -4.95 -3.75 -16.53
CA ARG A 37 -5.29 -3.78 -15.11
C ARG A 37 -4.35 -2.87 -14.35
N ASN A 38 -4.83 -2.29 -13.25
CA ASN A 38 -4.07 -1.31 -12.50
C ASN A 38 -4.23 -1.52 -10.99
N ILE A 39 -3.10 -1.55 -10.28
CA ILE A 39 -3.04 -1.64 -8.82
C ILE A 39 -2.29 -0.44 -8.30
N LEU A 40 -2.91 0.33 -7.40
CA LEU A 40 -2.26 1.44 -6.71
C LEU A 40 -1.88 0.99 -5.30
N ILE A 41 -0.65 1.27 -4.89
CA ILE A 41 -0.13 0.98 -3.56
C ILE A 41 0.28 2.31 -2.94
N ASP A 42 -0.36 2.63 -1.82
CA ASP A 42 -0.20 3.86 -1.05
C ASP A 42 -0.44 5.16 -1.80
N GLY A 43 -0.56 6.23 -1.02
CA GLY A 43 -0.87 7.56 -1.50
C GLY A 43 0.23 8.57 -1.27
N GLY A 44 1.27 8.32 -0.47
CA GLY A 44 2.24 9.34 -0.06
C GLY A 44 1.64 10.40 0.87
N ASN A 45 2.48 11.28 1.44
CA ASN A 45 2.03 12.52 2.10
C ASN A 45 2.42 13.76 1.31
N ARG A 46 1.39 14.48 0.87
CA ARG A 46 1.51 15.61 -0.06
C ARG A 46 0.73 16.82 0.41
N ASN A 47 1.14 17.99 -0.03
CA ASN A 47 0.26 19.16 -0.03
C ASN A 47 -0.79 19.06 -1.17
N GLN A 48 -1.70 20.03 -1.27
CA GLN A 48 -2.77 20.00 -2.27
C GLN A 48 -2.26 20.08 -3.71
N LEU A 49 -1.23 20.89 -3.97
CA LEU A 49 -0.67 21.07 -5.31
C LEU A 49 0.00 19.81 -5.82
N GLU A 50 0.80 19.17 -4.96
CA GLU A 50 1.47 17.91 -5.24
C GLU A 50 0.45 16.78 -5.46
N PHE A 51 -0.62 16.71 -4.66
CA PHE A 51 -1.71 15.75 -4.89
C PHE A 51 -2.37 15.96 -6.26
N GLN A 52 -2.64 17.21 -6.68
CA GLN A 52 -3.20 17.47 -8.01
C GLN A 52 -2.25 17.07 -9.16
N GLN A 53 -0.94 17.17 -8.97
CA GLN A 53 0.04 16.66 -9.93
C GLN A 53 0.01 15.14 -10.02
N GLN A 54 0.01 14.46 -8.87
CA GLN A 54 -0.10 13.01 -8.80
C GLN A 54 -1.41 12.52 -9.45
N LYS A 55 -2.54 13.13 -9.11
CA LYS A 55 -3.85 12.83 -9.70
C LYS A 55 -3.80 12.86 -11.22
N ARG A 56 -3.22 13.91 -11.81
CA ARG A 56 -3.06 14.01 -13.27
C ARG A 56 -2.26 12.84 -13.83
N LYS A 57 -1.15 12.46 -13.18
CA LYS A 57 -0.34 11.32 -13.60
C LYS A 57 -1.08 9.99 -13.51
N ILE A 58 -1.83 9.75 -12.44
CA ILE A 58 -2.66 8.55 -12.32
C ILE A 58 -3.67 8.50 -13.47
N LEU A 59 -4.40 9.60 -13.70
CA LEU A 59 -5.41 9.66 -14.77
C LEU A 59 -4.80 9.50 -16.18
N GLU A 60 -3.63 10.09 -16.43
CA GLU A 60 -2.89 9.91 -17.69
C GLU A 60 -2.56 8.42 -17.92
N ILE A 61 -2.03 7.72 -16.90
CA ILE A 61 -1.69 6.29 -17.00
C ILE A 61 -2.94 5.42 -17.20
N LEU A 62 -4.03 5.72 -16.50
CA LEU A 62 -5.31 5.01 -16.66
C LEU A 62 -5.93 5.22 -18.05
N ASP A 63 -5.78 6.41 -18.63
CA ASP A 63 -6.28 6.72 -19.98
C ASP A 63 -5.46 6.01 -21.07
N GLU A 64 -4.14 5.93 -20.93
CA GLU A 64 -3.27 5.11 -21.81
C GLU A 64 -3.66 3.62 -21.80
N GLY A 65 -4.28 3.17 -20.71
CA GLY A 65 -4.88 1.84 -20.56
C GLY A 65 -6.22 1.63 -21.27
N ARG A 66 -6.79 2.68 -21.90
CA ARG A 66 -8.13 2.77 -22.52
C ARG A 66 -9.28 2.63 -21.52
N LYS A 67 -9.48 3.67 -20.68
CA LYS A 67 -10.46 3.69 -19.58
C LYS A 67 -10.15 2.64 -18.49
N GLY A 68 -8.87 2.47 -18.18
CA GLY A 68 -8.43 1.60 -17.08
C GLY A 68 -9.04 2.06 -15.77
N ARG A 69 -9.38 1.11 -14.91
CA ARG A 69 -9.81 1.32 -13.53
C ARG A 69 -8.68 0.92 -12.60
N LEU A 70 -8.74 1.39 -11.36
CA LEU A 70 -7.91 0.87 -10.28
C LEU A 70 -8.64 -0.36 -9.74
N ASP A 71 -8.28 -1.55 -10.27
CA ASP A 71 -8.85 -2.82 -9.85
C ASP A 71 -8.65 -3.02 -8.33
N LEU A 72 -7.52 -2.54 -7.80
CA LEU A 72 -7.20 -2.58 -6.38
C LEU A 72 -6.39 -1.35 -5.94
N VAL A 73 -6.76 -0.77 -4.80
CA VAL A 73 -5.96 0.21 -4.06
C VAL A 73 -5.55 -0.39 -2.72
N ILE A 74 -4.26 -0.44 -2.42
CA ILE A 74 -3.71 -1.03 -1.21
C ILE A 74 -3.16 0.07 -0.32
N VAL A 75 -3.60 0.11 0.94
CA VAL A 75 -3.00 0.93 2.00
C VAL A 75 -2.10 0.02 2.82
N THR A 76 -0.79 0.19 2.72
CA THR A 76 0.16 -0.76 3.29
C THR A 76 0.18 -0.71 4.81
N HIS A 77 0.14 0.49 5.39
CA HIS A 77 0.01 0.72 6.82
C HIS A 77 -0.53 2.13 7.11
N SER A 78 -0.71 2.43 8.39
CA SER A 78 -1.43 3.60 8.88
C SER A 78 -0.62 4.88 9.01
N ASP A 79 0.69 4.86 8.75
CA ASP A 79 1.49 6.07 8.92
C ASP A 79 1.09 7.15 7.91
N ASP A 80 1.19 8.38 8.40
CA ASP A 80 0.72 9.58 7.73
C ASP A 80 1.30 9.72 6.32
N ASP A 81 2.55 9.32 6.11
CA ASP A 81 3.23 9.38 4.83
C ASP A 81 2.85 8.30 3.82
N HIS A 82 2.00 7.36 4.20
CA HIS A 82 1.41 6.37 3.29
C HIS A 82 -0.09 6.64 3.07
N ILE A 83 -0.85 6.78 4.17
CA ILE A 83 -2.32 6.85 4.13
C ILE A 83 -2.87 8.21 3.67
N LYS A 84 -2.17 9.34 3.92
CA LYS A 84 -2.74 10.68 3.66
C LYS A 84 -3.14 10.92 2.21
N GLY A 85 -2.37 10.42 1.26
CA GLY A 85 -2.71 10.53 -0.16
C GLY A 85 -3.93 9.69 -0.52
N ILE A 86 -4.17 8.58 0.17
CA ILE A 86 -5.37 7.76 0.01
C ILE A 86 -6.59 8.49 0.57
N LEU A 87 -6.48 9.14 1.73
CA LEU A 87 -7.55 10.00 2.26
C LEU A 87 -7.98 11.06 1.23
N LYS A 88 -7.02 11.70 0.57
CA LYS A 88 -7.31 12.68 -0.50
C LYS A 88 -7.92 12.05 -1.75
N LEU A 89 -7.48 10.84 -2.11
CA LEU A 89 -7.99 10.09 -3.25
C LEU A 89 -9.47 9.76 -3.05
N VAL A 90 -9.85 9.26 -1.88
CA VAL A 90 -11.23 8.91 -1.53
C VAL A 90 -12.17 10.13 -1.59
N MET A 91 -11.68 11.33 -1.25
CA MET A 91 -12.48 12.56 -1.37
C MET A 91 -12.57 13.13 -2.78
N ASP A 92 -11.63 12.78 -3.64
CA ASP A 92 -11.65 13.23 -5.02
C ASP A 92 -12.63 12.35 -5.82
N LYS A 93 -13.90 12.77 -5.90
CA LYS A 93 -14.98 12.05 -6.60
C LYS A 93 -14.62 11.56 -8.01
N GLN A 94 -13.71 12.26 -8.69
CA GLN A 94 -13.24 11.80 -9.99
C GLN A 94 -12.37 10.55 -9.82
N LEU A 95 -11.32 10.60 -8.99
CA LEU A 95 -10.44 9.44 -8.76
C LEU A 95 -11.16 8.29 -8.06
N GLU A 96 -11.95 8.58 -7.03
CA GLU A 96 -12.76 7.59 -6.30
C GLU A 96 -13.62 6.78 -7.28
N GLY A 97 -14.21 7.44 -8.29
CA GLY A 97 -14.99 6.79 -9.34
C GLY A 97 -14.23 5.79 -10.21
N TYR A 98 -12.89 5.81 -10.21
CA TYR A 98 -12.04 4.82 -10.89
C TYR A 98 -11.66 3.62 -10.03
N VAL A 99 -11.88 3.66 -8.71
CA VAL A 99 -11.50 2.56 -7.81
C VAL A 99 -12.60 1.50 -7.75
N ASP A 100 -12.20 0.24 -7.81
CA ASP A 100 -13.09 -0.92 -7.67
C ASP A 100 -13.00 -1.58 -6.29
N LYS A 101 -11.78 -1.78 -5.77
CA LYS A 101 -11.56 -2.42 -4.46
C LYS A 101 -10.47 -1.72 -3.65
N PHE A 102 -10.62 -1.74 -2.33
CA PHE A 102 -9.60 -1.36 -1.36
C PHE A 102 -9.13 -2.54 -0.51
N TRP A 103 -7.84 -2.56 -0.21
CA TRP A 103 -7.23 -3.32 0.87
C TRP A 103 -6.75 -2.36 1.95
N PHE A 104 -7.28 -2.55 3.16
CA PHE A 104 -6.97 -1.69 4.29
C PHE A 104 -7.21 -2.44 5.60
N ASN A 105 -6.21 -2.40 6.48
CA ASN A 105 -6.30 -2.92 7.83
C ASN A 105 -6.59 -1.77 8.80
N SER A 106 -7.87 -1.57 9.12
CA SER A 106 -8.30 -0.57 10.09
C SER A 106 -8.19 -1.09 11.53
N GLU A 107 -8.18 -0.17 12.50
CA GLU A 107 -8.31 -0.54 13.92
C GLU A 107 -9.53 -1.40 14.17
N LYS A 108 -10.68 -0.99 13.62
CA LYS A 108 -11.93 -1.72 13.82
C LYS A 108 -11.88 -3.15 13.26
N THR A 109 -11.40 -3.35 12.03
CA THR A 109 -11.31 -4.69 11.42
C THR A 109 -10.30 -5.58 12.13
N ILE A 110 -9.18 -5.02 12.61
CA ILE A 110 -8.20 -5.76 13.40
C ILE A 110 -8.76 -6.16 14.76
N SER A 111 -9.39 -5.23 15.50
CA SER A 111 -9.98 -5.55 16.81
C SER A 111 -11.11 -6.59 16.68
N GLU A 112 -11.90 -6.54 15.61
CA GLU A 112 -12.92 -7.55 15.30
C GLU A 112 -12.31 -8.93 15.04
N LEU A 113 -11.23 -9.02 14.26
CA LEU A 113 -10.50 -10.26 13.99
C LEU A 113 -9.92 -10.88 15.28
N LEU A 114 -9.36 -10.04 16.15
CA LEU A 114 -8.67 -10.46 17.37
C LEU A 114 -9.63 -10.63 18.56
N PHE A 115 -10.92 -10.35 18.38
CA PHE A 115 -11.92 -10.31 19.45
C PHE A 115 -11.54 -9.36 20.61
N SER A 116 -10.85 -8.26 20.31
CA SER A 116 -10.47 -7.23 21.27
C SER A 116 -11.45 -6.03 21.23
N PRO A 117 -11.51 -5.21 22.28
CA PRO A 117 -12.36 -4.02 22.28
C PRO A 117 -11.87 -2.97 21.28
N PHE A 118 -12.74 -2.54 20.37
CA PHE A 118 -12.48 -1.38 19.51
C PHE A 118 -12.45 -0.09 20.35
N GLN A 119 -11.31 0.61 20.37
CA GLN A 119 -11.09 1.77 21.23
C GLN A 119 -11.17 3.12 20.51
N HIS A 120 -11.38 3.12 19.19
CA HIS A 120 -11.48 4.32 18.35
C HIS A 120 -10.27 5.26 18.52
N THR A 121 -9.08 4.67 18.51
CA THR A 121 -7.80 5.36 18.69
C THR A 121 -7.22 5.84 17.35
N GLN A 122 -7.67 5.28 16.23
CA GLN A 122 -7.20 5.62 14.89
C GLN A 122 -8.32 6.23 14.01
N PRO A 123 -8.90 7.40 14.38
CA PRO A 123 -9.84 8.11 13.53
C PRO A 123 -9.09 8.76 12.35
N TYR A 124 -8.93 8.04 11.25
CA TYR A 124 -8.30 8.54 10.02
C TYR A 124 -9.19 9.59 9.34
N LEU A 125 -9.17 10.82 9.86
CA LEU A 125 -10.07 11.89 9.45
C LEU A 125 -9.86 12.27 7.99
N VAL A 126 -10.97 12.35 7.28
CA VAL A 126 -10.98 12.74 5.88
C VAL A 126 -11.53 14.18 5.78
N ASP A 127 -10.67 15.14 5.43
CA ASP A 127 -11.05 16.57 5.40
C ASP A 127 -11.82 16.93 4.11
N GLU A 128 -13.02 17.49 4.26
CA GLU A 128 -13.80 18.07 3.15
C GLU A 128 -13.23 19.41 2.70
N GLN A 129 -12.07 19.40 2.03
CA GLN A 129 -11.60 20.60 1.34
C GLN A 129 -12.15 20.67 -0.09
N ALA A 130 -13.35 21.30 -0.16
CA ALA A 130 -13.90 22.14 -1.24
C ALA A 130 -14.96 21.56 -2.20
N SER A 131 -16.24 21.92 -1.93
CA SER A 131 -17.08 22.57 -2.94
C SER A 131 -17.91 23.65 -2.23
N GLY A 132 -18.11 24.81 -2.88
CA GLY A 132 -18.78 25.98 -2.31
C GLY A 132 -20.30 25.82 -2.10
N ALA A 133 -20.74 24.71 -1.53
CA ALA A 133 -22.11 24.46 -1.11
C ALA A 133 -22.11 24.23 0.41
N GLU A 134 -22.80 25.13 1.10
CA GLU A 134 -23.23 25.09 2.50
C GLU A 134 -22.38 24.25 3.48
N ARG A 135 -21.62 24.97 4.32
CA ARG A 135 -21.23 24.50 5.65
C ARG A 135 -22.49 24.19 6.47
N SER A 136 -23.12 23.05 6.20
CA SER A 136 -24.09 22.49 7.12
C SER A 136 -23.33 22.15 8.39
N SER A 137 -23.91 22.46 9.54
CA SER A 137 -23.35 22.33 10.88
C SER A 137 -23.14 20.87 11.34
N ARG A 138 -22.82 19.96 10.41
CA ARG A 138 -22.63 18.53 10.62
C ARG A 138 -21.26 18.07 10.07
N ASN A 139 -20.19 18.74 10.47
CA ASN A 139 -18.79 18.29 10.24
C ASN A 139 -18.41 17.11 11.16
N GLN A 140 -19.34 16.20 11.48
CA GLN A 140 -19.12 15.22 12.54
C GLN A 140 -19.02 13.82 11.92
N ASP A 141 -17.78 13.30 11.96
CA ASP A 141 -17.34 11.90 11.82
C ASP A 141 -17.23 11.32 10.39
N HIS A 142 -16.41 11.94 9.54
CA HIS A 142 -15.90 11.29 8.32
C HIS A 142 -14.48 10.76 8.55
N ASP A 143 -14.36 9.44 8.63
CA ASP A 143 -13.08 8.73 8.64
C ASP A 143 -12.96 7.79 7.43
N LEU A 144 -11.74 7.33 7.14
CA LEU A 144 -11.49 6.45 6.00
C LEU A 144 -12.33 5.17 6.07
N TYR A 145 -12.50 4.59 7.27
CA TYR A 145 -13.30 3.39 7.45
C TYR A 145 -14.72 3.61 6.92
N HIS A 146 -15.38 4.67 7.37
CA HIS A 146 -16.75 5.00 7.03
C HIS A 146 -16.90 5.37 5.54
N GLU A 147 -15.94 6.09 4.97
CA GLU A 147 -15.98 6.44 3.55
C GLU A 147 -15.81 5.21 2.63
N LEU A 148 -14.96 4.26 3.01
CA LEU A 148 -14.81 3.01 2.25
C LEU A 148 -16.03 2.09 2.39
N ASP A 149 -16.61 2.00 3.58
CA ASP A 149 -17.82 1.20 3.88
C ASP A 149 -19.04 1.69 3.09
N LYS A 150 -19.28 3.02 3.05
CA LYS A 150 -20.41 3.63 2.31
C LYS A 150 -20.44 3.25 0.82
N ASN A 151 -19.29 3.02 0.21
CA ASN A 151 -19.18 2.81 -1.24
C ASN A 151 -19.20 1.33 -1.65
N ASN A 152 -19.29 0.38 -0.72
CA ASN A 152 -19.19 -1.07 -0.97
C ASN A 152 -17.93 -1.50 -1.75
N LYS A 153 -16.84 -0.71 -1.66
CA LYS A 153 -15.55 -0.99 -2.32
C LYS A 153 -14.53 -1.64 -1.39
N TRP A 154 -14.92 -1.90 -0.16
CA TRP A 154 -14.11 -2.56 0.85
C TRP A 154 -14.96 -3.63 1.53
N ASP A 155 -14.41 -4.84 1.63
CA ASP A 155 -15.10 -6.04 2.14
C ASP A 155 -14.84 -6.29 3.63
N HIS A 156 -14.13 -5.38 4.30
CA HIS A 156 -13.69 -5.48 5.69
C HIS A 156 -12.78 -6.68 5.99
N GLU A 157 -12.26 -7.35 4.96
CA GLU A 157 -11.32 -8.45 5.15
C GLU A 157 -9.98 -7.90 5.67
N VAL A 158 -9.49 -8.48 6.76
CA VAL A 158 -8.14 -8.18 7.26
C VAL A 158 -7.11 -8.86 6.36
N ILE A 159 -6.20 -8.05 5.84
CA ILE A 159 -5.13 -8.47 4.95
C ILE A 159 -3.94 -8.92 5.80
N SER A 160 -3.67 -10.22 5.81
CA SER A 160 -2.56 -10.82 6.55
C SER A 160 -2.02 -12.06 5.82
N PHE A 161 -0.79 -12.45 6.14
CA PHE A 161 -0.20 -13.68 5.66
C PHE A 161 -0.90 -14.92 6.30
N PRO A 162 -1.16 -15.99 5.53
CA PRO A 162 -1.01 -16.12 4.07
C PRO A 162 -2.32 -15.78 3.35
N LYS A 163 -2.37 -14.65 2.64
CA LYS A 163 -3.48 -14.31 1.73
C LYS A 163 -3.01 -14.27 0.30
N GLU A 164 -3.83 -14.81 -0.60
CA GLU A 164 -3.62 -14.73 -2.03
C GLU A 164 -4.84 -14.12 -2.74
N GLU A 165 -4.59 -13.38 -3.81
CA GLU A 165 -5.62 -12.75 -4.66
C GLU A 165 -5.16 -12.80 -6.12
N VAL A 166 -6.08 -13.04 -7.05
CA VAL A 166 -5.76 -13.09 -8.48
C VAL A 166 -6.59 -12.05 -9.22
N ILE A 167 -5.92 -11.09 -9.86
CA ILE A 167 -6.55 -10.06 -10.67
C ILE A 167 -6.10 -10.26 -12.12
N GLY A 168 -6.98 -10.83 -12.94
CA GLY A 168 -6.62 -11.26 -14.29
C GLY A 168 -5.60 -12.41 -14.25
N ASN A 169 -4.41 -12.19 -14.79
CA ASN A 169 -3.30 -13.16 -14.78
C ASN A 169 -2.15 -12.77 -13.83
N LEU A 170 -2.40 -11.82 -12.92
CA LEU A 170 -1.46 -11.45 -11.86
C LEU A 170 -1.95 -12.03 -10.53
N LYS A 171 -1.09 -12.80 -9.89
CA LYS A 171 -1.29 -13.32 -8.54
C LYS A 171 -0.58 -12.40 -7.53
N LEU A 172 -1.29 -11.94 -6.52
CA LEU A 172 -0.76 -11.27 -5.34
C LEU A 172 -0.71 -12.27 -4.20
N THR A 173 0.42 -12.33 -3.52
CA THR A 173 0.63 -13.08 -2.28
C THR A 173 1.07 -12.12 -1.20
N VAL A 174 0.31 -12.03 -0.11
CA VAL A 174 0.63 -11.25 1.08
C VAL A 174 1.67 -12.00 1.90
N LEU A 175 2.81 -11.38 2.15
CA LEU A 175 3.94 -11.91 2.93
C LEU A 175 4.01 -11.35 4.36
N SER A 176 3.41 -10.19 4.58
CA SER A 176 3.30 -9.48 5.86
C SER A 176 2.01 -8.66 5.79
N PRO A 177 1.33 -8.37 6.92
CA PRO A 177 1.68 -8.80 8.28
C PRO A 177 1.20 -10.21 8.63
N THR A 178 1.81 -10.81 9.65
CA THR A 178 1.23 -11.99 10.31
C THR A 178 0.18 -11.57 11.33
N ILE A 179 -0.67 -12.50 11.74
CA ILE A 179 -1.64 -12.28 12.84
C ILE A 179 -0.94 -11.82 14.12
N GLU A 180 0.26 -12.34 14.42
CA GLU A 180 1.05 -11.92 15.58
C GLU A 180 1.47 -10.45 15.50
N LYS A 181 1.90 -9.97 14.32
CA LYS A 181 2.25 -8.55 14.15
C LYS A 181 1.01 -7.66 14.26
N LEU A 182 -0.14 -8.11 13.73
CA LEU A 182 -1.41 -7.41 13.92
C LEU A 182 -1.84 -7.33 15.39
N GLN A 183 -1.62 -8.39 16.17
CA GLN A 183 -1.87 -8.37 17.61
C GLN A 183 -0.99 -7.34 18.33
N LYS A 184 0.30 -7.27 18.00
CA LYS A 184 1.21 -6.26 18.56
C LYS A 184 0.75 -4.84 18.21
N LEU A 185 0.21 -4.63 17.02
CA LEU A 185 -0.35 -3.34 16.62
C LEU A 185 -1.62 -2.98 17.41
N ASP A 186 -2.55 -3.92 17.58
CA ASP A 186 -3.78 -3.73 18.36
C ASP A 186 -3.49 -3.38 19.83
N GLU A 187 -2.47 -4.01 20.43
CA GLU A 187 -1.99 -3.69 21.80
C GLU A 187 -1.28 -2.32 21.88
N HIS A 188 -0.71 -1.86 20.77
CA HIS A 188 0.07 -0.63 20.69
C HIS A 188 -0.80 0.62 20.48
N TRP A 189 -1.79 0.56 19.59
CA TRP A 189 -2.62 1.71 19.20
C TRP A 189 -3.29 2.47 20.37
N PRO A 190 -3.81 1.83 21.43
CA PRO A 190 -4.35 2.52 22.61
C PRO A 190 -3.34 3.43 23.32
N GLN A 191 -2.04 3.15 23.18
CA GLN A 191 -0.96 3.93 23.76
C GLN A 191 -0.56 5.12 22.88
N MET A 192 -0.92 5.07 21.59
CA MET A 192 -0.63 6.09 20.58
C MET A 192 -1.88 6.49 19.78
N PRO A 193 -2.93 7.03 20.43
CA PRO A 193 -4.11 7.47 19.72
C PRO A 193 -3.79 8.67 18.82
N LEU A 194 -4.35 8.68 17.61
CA LEU A 194 -4.34 9.83 16.71
C LEU A 194 -5.14 10.95 17.36
N ASN A 195 -4.44 11.94 17.88
CA ASN A 195 -5.03 13.18 18.37
C ASN A 195 -4.16 14.36 17.94
N ALA A 196 -4.77 15.56 17.85
CA ALA A 196 -4.11 16.76 17.35
C ALA A 196 -2.84 17.19 18.13
N LYS A 197 -2.54 16.54 19.27
CA LYS A 197 -1.34 16.79 20.09
C LYS A 197 -0.22 15.76 19.89
N ASN A 198 -0.54 14.55 19.39
CA ASN A 198 0.41 13.45 19.20
C ASN A 198 0.73 13.13 17.75
N VAL A 199 0.41 14.02 16.80
CA VAL A 199 0.98 13.94 15.45
C VAL A 199 2.48 14.17 15.62
N SER A 200 3.25 13.08 15.67
CA SER A 200 4.70 13.13 15.62
C SER A 200 5.04 13.94 14.37
N ARG A 201 5.69 15.09 14.57
CA ARG A 201 6.43 15.68 13.45
C ARG A 201 7.40 14.59 13.05
N SER A 202 7.31 14.13 11.80
CA SER A 202 8.33 13.27 11.20
C SER A 202 9.69 13.79 11.65
N ALA A 203 10.53 12.88 12.14
CA ALA A 203 11.83 13.23 12.69
C ALA A 203 12.54 14.16 11.70
N LYS A 204 13.23 15.17 12.24
CA LYS A 204 13.97 16.17 11.45
C LYS A 204 14.73 15.42 10.34
N CYS A 205 14.39 15.69 9.07
CA CYS A 205 14.98 15.01 7.92
C CYS A 205 16.49 15.22 7.92
N VAL A 206 17.22 14.28 8.54
CA VAL A 206 18.66 14.16 8.37
C VAL A 206 18.81 13.29 7.13
N SER A 207 18.73 13.95 5.98
CA SER A 207 18.92 13.28 4.71
C SER A 207 20.38 12.85 4.58
N ASP A 208 20.58 11.57 4.35
CA ASP A 208 21.84 10.95 3.97
C ASP A 208 21.97 10.82 2.43
N HIS A 209 21.07 11.45 1.64
CA HIS A 209 21.08 11.37 0.19
C HIS A 209 22.39 11.83 -0.47
N ASN A 210 23.23 12.56 0.28
CA ASN A 210 24.56 12.98 -0.16
C ASN A 210 25.66 11.93 0.10
N GLN A 211 25.37 10.84 0.80
CA GLN A 211 26.30 9.75 1.05
C GLN A 211 26.32 8.78 -0.13
N SER A 212 27.51 8.35 -0.52
CA SER A 212 27.67 7.28 -1.51
C SER A 212 27.36 5.91 -0.91
N LEU A 213 26.94 4.94 -1.75
CA LEU A 213 26.73 3.55 -1.33
C LEU A 213 27.96 2.99 -0.58
N ASN A 214 29.17 3.26 -1.07
CA ASN A 214 30.41 2.83 -0.43
C ASN A 214 30.64 3.43 0.97
N GLN A 215 30.08 4.60 1.28
CA GLN A 215 30.16 5.20 2.61
C GLN A 215 29.15 4.55 3.55
N LEU A 216 27.92 4.32 3.08
CA LEU A 216 26.90 3.58 3.84
C LEU A 216 27.39 2.17 4.19
N MET A 217 28.00 1.48 3.22
CA MET A 217 28.51 0.11 3.42
C MET A 217 29.60 -0.02 4.49
N LYS A 218 30.34 1.06 4.80
CA LYS A 218 31.39 1.03 5.83
C LYS A 218 30.84 1.06 7.26
N GLY A 219 29.54 1.34 7.43
CA GLY A 219 28.87 1.38 8.73
C GLY A 219 27.92 0.21 8.98
N LEU A 220 27.88 -0.79 8.10
CA LEU A 220 26.95 -1.93 8.15
C LEU A 220 27.41 -3.09 9.04
N ASP A 221 28.35 -2.87 9.98
CA ASP A 221 28.92 -3.96 10.79
C ASP A 221 27.88 -4.64 11.71
N SER A 222 26.73 -4.00 11.93
CA SER A 222 25.58 -4.55 12.65
C SER A 222 24.27 -4.11 12.02
N PHE A 223 23.36 -5.07 11.84
CA PHE A 223 21.96 -4.81 11.50
C PHE A 223 21.12 -4.90 12.78
N GLU A 224 20.31 -3.86 13.04
CA GLU A 224 19.29 -3.85 14.08
C GLU A 224 17.94 -3.71 13.39
N GLU A 225 17.07 -4.70 13.56
CA GLU A 225 15.74 -4.71 12.97
C GLU A 225 14.85 -3.64 13.60
N ASP A 226 13.96 -3.05 12.80
CA ASP A 226 12.89 -2.20 13.32
C ASP A 226 12.01 -2.98 14.32
N VAL A 227 11.52 -2.28 15.33
CA VAL A 227 10.67 -2.81 16.40
C VAL A 227 9.27 -2.16 16.42
N SER A 228 9.02 -1.20 15.52
CA SER A 228 7.76 -0.48 15.39
C SER A 228 6.61 -1.43 15.09
N PRO A 229 5.57 -1.51 15.94
CA PRO A 229 4.39 -2.33 15.65
C PRO A 229 3.65 -1.89 14.38
N VAL A 230 3.69 -0.59 14.05
CA VAL A 230 3.06 -0.04 12.84
C VAL A 230 3.77 -0.55 11.58
N ASN A 231 5.11 -0.46 11.54
CA ASN A 231 5.93 -0.95 10.43
C ASN A 231 5.83 -2.47 10.30
N GLY A 232 5.84 -3.17 11.44
CA GLY A 232 5.62 -4.62 11.48
C GLY A 232 4.26 -5.08 10.96
N ALA A 233 3.27 -4.20 10.92
CA ALA A 233 1.93 -4.47 10.40
C ALA A 233 1.79 -4.14 8.89
N SER A 234 2.86 -3.68 8.24
CA SER A 234 2.85 -3.31 6.83
C SER A 234 2.53 -4.47 5.89
N ILE A 235 1.67 -4.20 4.90
CA ILE A 235 1.34 -5.15 3.84
C ILE A 235 2.50 -5.25 2.85
N ALA A 236 3.23 -6.37 2.91
CA ALA A 236 4.27 -6.72 1.94
C ALA A 236 3.75 -7.77 0.96
N LEU A 237 4.18 -7.68 -0.30
CA LEU A 237 3.60 -8.43 -1.41
C LEU A 237 4.67 -9.10 -2.26
N MET A 238 4.41 -10.36 -2.61
CA MET A 238 4.99 -11.00 -3.78
C MET A 238 3.95 -10.99 -4.90
N LEU A 239 4.35 -10.54 -6.08
CA LEU A 239 3.50 -10.52 -7.27
C LEU A 239 4.08 -11.47 -8.30
N GLU A 240 3.24 -12.35 -8.84
CA GLU A 240 3.59 -13.26 -9.92
C GLU A 240 2.73 -12.94 -11.14
N TRP A 241 3.37 -12.54 -12.24
CA TRP A 241 2.71 -12.17 -13.48
C TRP A 241 3.43 -12.80 -14.67
N CYS A 242 2.71 -13.65 -15.42
CA CYS A 242 3.32 -14.51 -16.42
C CYS A 242 4.48 -15.34 -15.83
N SER A 243 5.70 -15.17 -16.33
CA SER A 243 6.91 -15.83 -15.83
C SER A 243 7.77 -14.92 -14.94
N ARG A 244 7.23 -13.77 -14.53
CA ARG A 244 7.96 -12.73 -13.78
C ARG A 244 7.49 -12.67 -12.34
N ARG A 245 8.42 -12.32 -11.46
CA ARG A 245 8.14 -12.18 -10.04
C ARG A 245 8.66 -10.85 -9.52
N TYR A 246 7.84 -10.18 -8.71
CA TYR A 246 8.16 -8.90 -8.10
C TYR A 246 7.96 -8.96 -6.60
N LEU A 247 8.81 -8.27 -5.84
CA LEU A 247 8.76 -8.20 -4.39
C LEU A 247 8.62 -6.76 -3.95
N LEU A 248 7.60 -6.44 -3.17
CA LEU A 248 7.32 -5.11 -2.63
C LEU A 248 7.25 -5.21 -1.11
N LEU A 249 8.26 -4.69 -0.41
CA LEU A 249 8.43 -4.95 1.02
C LEU A 249 7.71 -3.94 1.94
N SER A 250 7.15 -2.86 1.38
CA SER A 250 6.56 -1.76 2.15
C SER A 250 7.52 -1.32 3.26
N ASP A 251 7.11 -1.30 4.53
CA ASP A 251 7.93 -1.05 5.72
C ASP A 251 7.92 -2.25 6.67
N SER A 252 7.73 -3.44 6.13
CA SER A 252 7.65 -4.68 6.90
C SER A 252 8.98 -5.09 7.54
N HIS A 253 8.90 -5.76 8.68
CA HIS A 253 10.05 -6.36 9.35
C HIS A 253 10.69 -7.48 8.48
N PRO A 254 11.99 -7.40 8.16
CA PRO A 254 12.70 -8.38 7.34
C PRO A 254 12.57 -9.82 7.82
N SER A 255 12.56 -10.07 9.13
CA SER A 255 12.37 -11.41 9.72
C SER A 255 11.07 -12.06 9.25
N VAL A 256 9.96 -11.30 9.26
CA VAL A 256 8.65 -11.78 8.78
C VAL A 256 8.71 -12.14 7.30
N ILE A 257 9.41 -11.33 6.51
CA ILE A 257 9.54 -11.58 5.07
C ILE A 257 10.37 -12.82 4.79
N VAL A 258 11.48 -13.03 5.51
CA VAL A 258 12.31 -14.23 5.38
C VAL A 258 11.50 -15.47 5.73
N ASP A 259 10.79 -15.45 6.86
CA ASP A 259 9.97 -16.57 7.32
C ASP A 259 8.84 -16.87 6.32
N SER A 260 8.09 -15.85 5.87
CA SER A 260 7.00 -16.01 4.92
C SER A 260 7.46 -16.46 3.53
N LEU A 261 8.65 -16.02 3.06
CA LEU A 261 9.19 -16.44 1.77
C LEU A 261 9.66 -17.90 1.78
N ALA A 262 10.05 -18.44 2.95
CA ALA A 262 10.48 -19.82 3.08
C ALA A 262 9.41 -20.82 2.57
N ASP A 263 8.13 -20.50 2.80
CA ASP A 263 6.98 -21.32 2.35
C ASP A 263 6.85 -21.39 0.82
N PHE A 264 7.49 -20.47 0.08
CA PHE A 264 7.41 -20.41 -1.38
C PHE A 264 8.70 -20.87 -2.08
N ILE A 265 9.80 -21.11 -1.34
CA ILE A 265 11.03 -21.64 -1.90
C ILE A 265 10.85 -23.14 -2.19
N PRO A 266 10.95 -23.59 -3.46
CA PRO A 266 10.88 -25.02 -3.77
C PRO A 266 11.99 -25.81 -3.10
N GLU A 267 11.74 -27.06 -2.70
CA GLU A 267 12.73 -27.94 -2.02
C GLU A 267 14.07 -28.09 -2.77
N ASN A 268 14.05 -27.92 -4.10
CA ASN A 268 15.23 -28.03 -4.96
C ASN A 268 15.94 -26.68 -5.24
N LYS A 269 15.54 -25.60 -4.57
CA LYS A 269 16.14 -24.27 -4.68
C LYS A 269 16.53 -23.74 -3.31
N GLU A 270 17.59 -22.93 -3.28
CA GLU A 270 18.03 -22.23 -2.07
C GLU A 270 17.37 -20.85 -1.92
N ALA A 271 16.88 -20.26 -3.02
CA ALA A 271 16.27 -18.94 -3.04
C ALA A 271 15.28 -18.76 -4.20
N LEU A 272 14.44 -17.72 -4.10
CA LEU A 272 13.57 -17.25 -5.17
C LEU A 272 14.25 -16.12 -5.95
N ASP A 273 14.16 -16.21 -7.28
CA ASP A 273 14.57 -15.14 -8.17
C ASP A 273 13.44 -14.11 -8.32
N PHE A 274 13.79 -12.83 -8.35
CA PHE A 274 12.88 -11.70 -8.53
C PHE A 274 13.39 -10.77 -9.63
N ASP A 275 12.49 -10.33 -10.52
CA ASP A 275 12.80 -9.36 -11.58
C ASP A 275 12.87 -7.93 -11.05
N LEU A 276 12.18 -7.63 -9.95
CA LEU A 276 12.18 -6.34 -9.26
C LEU A 276 11.96 -6.54 -7.76
N VAL A 277 12.74 -5.82 -6.95
CA VAL A 277 12.54 -5.72 -5.50
C VAL A 277 12.45 -4.26 -5.12
N LYS A 278 11.31 -3.83 -4.56
CA LYS A 278 11.18 -2.57 -3.83
C LYS A 278 11.52 -2.86 -2.37
N VAL A 279 12.71 -2.42 -1.96
CA VAL A 279 13.19 -2.54 -0.59
C VAL A 279 12.41 -1.65 0.35
N SER A 280 12.35 -2.04 1.61
CA SER A 280 11.65 -1.24 2.62
C SER A 280 12.39 0.04 2.96
N HIS A 281 11.64 1.09 3.36
CA HIS A 281 12.26 2.28 3.93
C HIS A 281 12.67 2.01 5.38
N HIS A 282 11.82 1.28 6.10
CA HIS A 282 12.04 0.74 7.44
C HIS A 282 12.27 -0.76 7.40
N GLY A 283 13.16 -1.29 8.23
CA GLY A 283 13.44 -2.73 8.28
C GLY A 283 14.30 -3.08 9.45
#